data_AF-A0A4Q7Y9K4-F1
#
_entry.id   AF-A0A4Q7Y9K4-F1
#
_cell.length_a   1.000
_cell.length_b   1.000
_cell.length_c   1.000
_cell.angle_alpha   90.00
_cell.angle_beta   90.00
_cell.angle_gamma   90.00
#
_symmetry.space_group_name_H-M   'P 1'
#
loop_
_entity.id
_entity.type
_entity.pdbx_description
1 polymer ?
#
loop_
_entity_poly.entity_id
_entity_poly.type
_entity_poly.pdbx_seq_one_letter_code
_entity_poly.pdbx_strand_id
1 'polypeptide(L)'
;MVRALGLPFDPIERAGETWEQRFGPASAMRAATSIFRVQQILLARFDEVLKPHELTFARYEVLVLLTFSRLGELPLKVIGSRLMVHPTSVTNAIDRLVAAGYVDRRPNPADGRGVLAAITEQGRAAVETTTAALMDLDFGLADLGEQERSELFDLLRTVRLGAGDVAEDAQHAG
;
A
#
# COMPACT_ATOMS: atom_id res chain seq x y z
N MET A 1 -16.91 2.04 4.42
CA MET A 1 -17.38 0.70 4.87
C MET A 1 -17.55 -0.21 3.65
N VAL A 2 -16.94 -1.40 3.63
CA VAL A 2 -17.14 -2.36 2.54
C VAL A 2 -18.59 -2.85 2.58
N ARG A 3 -19.36 -2.53 1.54
CA ARG A 3 -20.76 -2.96 1.44
C ARG A 3 -20.82 -4.49 1.31
N ALA A 4 -21.61 -5.13 2.16
CA ALA A 4 -21.93 -6.55 2.01
C ALA A 4 -22.48 -6.81 0.60
N LEU A 5 -22.02 -7.86 -0.06
CA LEU A 5 -22.37 -8.15 -1.46
C LEU A 5 -23.86 -8.47 -1.65
N GLY A 6 -24.59 -8.76 -0.56
CA GLY A 6 -26.02 -9.09 -0.61
C GLY A 6 -26.32 -10.42 -1.30
N LEU A 7 -25.31 -11.26 -1.50
CA LEU A 7 -25.43 -12.58 -2.11
C LEU A 7 -25.57 -13.65 -1.00
N PRO A 8 -26.40 -14.69 -1.21
CA PRO A 8 -26.54 -15.79 -0.26
C PRO A 8 -25.40 -16.82 -0.34
N PHE A 9 -24.33 -16.54 -1.09
CA PHE A 9 -23.17 -17.41 -1.30
C PHE A 9 -21.90 -16.59 -1.51
N ASP A 10 -20.74 -17.21 -1.35
CA ASP A 10 -19.46 -16.63 -1.73
C ASP A 10 -19.28 -16.69 -3.27
N PRO A 11 -19.18 -15.53 -3.96
CA PRO A 11 -19.04 -15.50 -5.41
C PRO A 11 -17.73 -16.12 -5.91
N ILE A 12 -16.64 -16.09 -5.13
CA ILE A 12 -15.35 -16.67 -5.53
C ILE A 12 -15.45 -18.20 -5.47
N GLU A 13 -16.06 -18.74 -4.42
CA GLU A 13 -16.31 -20.18 -4.31
C GLU A 13 -17.23 -20.68 -5.42
N ARG A 14 -18.34 -19.96 -5.67
CA ARG A 14 -19.27 -20.28 -6.77
C ARG A 14 -18.59 -20.23 -8.14
N ALA A 15 -17.72 -19.25 -8.36
CA ALA A 15 -16.93 -19.16 -9.58
C ALA A 15 -15.97 -20.35 -9.69
N GLY A 16 -15.36 -20.77 -8.58
CA GLY A 16 -14.49 -21.95 -8.50
C GLY A 16 -15.16 -23.24 -8.93
N GLU A 17 -16.36 -23.52 -8.42
CA GLU A 17 -17.16 -24.70 -8.82
C GLU A 17 -17.42 -24.71 -10.33
N THR A 18 -17.80 -23.56 -10.88
CA THR A 18 -18.09 -23.43 -12.33
C THR A 18 -16.82 -23.56 -13.16
N TRP A 19 -15.70 -23.06 -12.65
CA TRP A 19 -14.39 -23.11 -13.30
C TRP A 19 -13.87 -24.54 -13.41
N GLU A 20 -14.00 -25.34 -12.35
CA GLU A 20 -13.61 -26.76 -12.33
C GLU A 20 -14.33 -27.58 -13.40
N GLN A 21 -15.61 -27.28 -13.62
CA GLN A 21 -16.41 -27.97 -14.63
C GLN A 21 -16.03 -27.60 -16.07
N ARG A 22 -15.44 -26.42 -16.30
CA ARG A 22 -15.24 -25.84 -17.64
C ARG A 22 -13.79 -25.79 -18.10
N PHE A 23 -12.87 -25.52 -17.17
CA PHE A 23 -11.48 -25.15 -17.50
C PHE A 23 -10.43 -25.98 -16.76
N GLY A 24 -10.77 -26.61 -15.63
CA GLY A 24 -9.84 -27.42 -14.82
C GLY A 24 -9.61 -26.87 -13.40
N PRO A 25 -8.50 -27.22 -12.73
CA PRO A 25 -8.29 -26.87 -11.32
C PRO A 25 -8.46 -25.37 -11.04
N ALA A 26 -9.30 -25.02 -10.06
CA ALA A 26 -9.64 -23.64 -9.75
C ALA A 26 -8.80 -23.02 -8.61
N SER A 27 -7.93 -23.78 -7.96
CA SER A 27 -7.19 -23.32 -6.77
C SER A 27 -6.42 -22.02 -7.02
N ALA A 28 -5.67 -21.92 -8.13
CA ALA A 28 -4.94 -20.71 -8.50
C ALA A 28 -5.88 -19.52 -8.77
N MET A 29 -7.01 -19.77 -9.44
CA MET A 29 -8.02 -18.73 -9.75
C MET A 29 -8.68 -18.21 -8.47
N ARG A 30 -9.09 -19.11 -7.55
CA ARG A 30 -9.68 -18.74 -6.26
C ARG A 30 -8.69 -17.89 -5.46
N ALA A 31 -7.44 -18.34 -5.32
CA ALA A 31 -6.41 -17.60 -4.59
C ALA A 31 -6.14 -16.21 -5.19
N ALA A 32 -5.93 -16.12 -6.51
CA ALA A 32 -5.68 -14.83 -7.17
C ALA A 32 -6.87 -13.87 -7.03
N THR A 33 -8.11 -14.37 -7.20
CA THR A 33 -9.31 -13.55 -7.05
C THR A 33 -9.52 -13.10 -5.61
N SER A 34 -9.22 -13.95 -4.62
CA SER A 34 -9.26 -13.60 -3.20
C SER A 34 -8.25 -12.51 -2.86
N ILE A 35 -7.03 -12.55 -3.42
CA ILE A 35 -6.02 -11.49 -3.22
C ILE A 35 -6.58 -10.13 -3.69
N PHE A 36 -7.13 -10.06 -4.89
CA PHE A 36 -7.73 -8.81 -5.40
C PHE A 36 -8.91 -8.35 -4.56
N ARG A 37 -9.73 -9.28 -4.08
CA ARG A 37 -10.88 -8.94 -3.23
C ARG A 37 -10.43 -8.38 -1.88
N VAL A 38 -9.44 -9.01 -1.25
CA VAL A 38 -8.84 -8.54 0.01
C VAL A 38 -8.17 -7.18 -0.20
N GLN A 39 -7.43 -6.97 -1.30
CA GLN A 39 -6.85 -5.67 -1.64
C GLN A 39 -7.91 -4.55 -1.66
N GLN A 40 -9.04 -4.78 -2.32
CA GLN A 40 -10.15 -3.81 -2.36
C GLN A 40 -10.73 -3.52 -0.97
N ILE A 41 -10.86 -4.56 -0.13
CA ILE A 41 -11.35 -4.43 1.24
C ILE A 41 -10.39 -3.59 2.09
N LEU A 42 -9.09 -3.90 2.01
CA LEU A 42 -8.05 -3.20 2.76
C LEU A 42 -7.97 -1.73 2.34
N LEU A 43 -7.92 -1.43 1.04
CA LEU A 43 -7.90 -0.04 0.55
C LEU A 43 -9.13 0.74 1.03
N ALA A 44 -10.32 0.14 0.97
CA ALA A 44 -11.53 0.79 1.47
C ALA A 44 -11.50 1.01 2.99
N ARG A 45 -10.92 0.09 3.77
CA ARG A 45 -10.74 0.25 5.22
C ARG A 45 -9.74 1.37 5.52
N PHE A 46 -8.60 1.39 4.85
CA PHE A 46 -7.56 2.41 5.02
C PHE A 46 -8.06 3.79 4.64
N ASP A 47 -8.73 3.93 3.49
CA ASP A 47 -9.24 5.23 3.06
C ASP A 47 -10.29 5.79 4.03
N GLU A 48 -11.11 4.95 4.70
CA GLU A 48 -12.03 5.44 5.74
C GLU A 48 -11.30 5.95 6.98
N VAL A 49 -10.24 5.28 7.42
CA VAL A 49 -9.40 5.72 8.54
C VAL A 49 -8.64 7.01 8.21
N LEU A 50 -8.20 7.15 6.96
CA LEU A 50 -7.37 8.27 6.50
C LEU A 50 -8.19 9.49 6.06
N LYS A 51 -9.48 9.31 5.77
CA LYS A 51 -10.39 10.36 5.30
C LYS A 51 -10.44 11.61 6.19
N PRO A 52 -10.46 11.52 7.54
CA PRO A 52 -10.44 12.71 8.40
C PRO A 52 -9.21 13.59 8.21
N HIS A 53 -8.12 13.04 7.68
CA HIS A 53 -6.87 13.74 7.39
C HIS A 53 -6.75 14.15 5.91
N GLU A 54 -7.81 13.96 5.11
CA GLU A 54 -7.83 14.18 3.65
C GLU A 54 -6.78 13.33 2.89
N LEU A 55 -6.38 12.20 3.48
CA LEU A 55 -5.41 11.28 2.94
C LEU A 55 -6.10 10.08 2.27
N THR A 56 -5.43 9.55 1.24
CA THR A 56 -5.66 8.19 0.73
C THR A 56 -4.48 7.32 1.17
N PHE A 57 -4.62 5.99 1.13
CA PHE A 57 -3.52 5.10 1.53
C PHE A 57 -2.19 5.42 0.80
N ALA A 58 -2.24 5.61 -0.52
CA ALA A 58 -1.05 5.97 -1.30
C ALA A 58 -0.39 7.31 -0.87
N ARG A 59 -1.17 8.29 -0.37
CA ARG A 59 -0.62 9.57 0.11
C ARG A 59 -0.04 9.42 1.51
N TYR A 60 -0.69 8.62 2.36
CA TYR A 60 -0.15 8.24 3.65
C TYR A 60 1.20 7.51 3.52
N GLU A 61 1.33 6.56 2.58
CA GLU A 61 2.59 5.83 2.35
C GLU A 61 3.75 6.77 1.95
N VAL A 62 3.47 7.83 1.19
CA VAL A 62 4.47 8.88 0.90
C VAL A 62 4.95 9.55 2.18
N LEU A 63 4.04 9.93 3.09
CA LEU A 63 4.39 10.58 4.34
C LEU A 63 5.18 9.65 5.26
N VAL A 64 4.80 8.37 5.36
CA VAL A 64 5.55 7.35 6.11
C VAL A 64 6.96 7.20 5.54
N LEU A 65 7.09 7.07 4.22
CA LEU A 65 8.38 6.94 3.56
C LEU A 65 9.29 8.14 3.82
N LEU A 66 8.76 9.36 3.74
CA LEU A 66 9.50 10.57 4.07
C LEU A 66 9.89 10.60 5.55
N THR A 67 9.00 10.18 6.45
CA THR A 67 9.26 10.11 7.90
C THR A 67 10.42 9.16 8.22
N PHE A 68 10.51 8.02 7.55
CA PHE A 68 11.61 7.05 7.71
C PHE A 68 12.92 7.46 7.00
N SER A 69 12.88 8.49 6.16
CA SER A 69 14.11 9.00 5.54
C SER A 69 14.93 9.80 6.55
N ARG A 70 16.26 9.70 6.47
CA ARG A 70 17.21 10.33 7.40
C ARG A 70 16.98 11.84 7.60
N LEU A 71 16.56 12.55 6.55
CA LEU A 71 16.39 14.00 6.56
C LEU A 71 14.92 14.44 6.49
N GLY A 72 13.97 13.50 6.43
CA GLY A 72 12.58 13.85 6.15
C GLY A 72 12.32 14.25 4.69
N GLU A 73 13.26 14.03 3.78
CA GLU A 73 13.15 14.45 2.38
C GLU A 73 13.75 13.44 1.42
N LEU A 74 13.12 13.30 0.24
CA LEU A 74 13.56 12.39 -0.83
C LEU A 74 13.31 13.01 -2.22
N PRO A 75 14.16 12.69 -3.22
CA PRO A 75 13.84 12.99 -4.61
C PRO A 75 12.57 12.25 -5.06
N LEU A 76 11.72 12.91 -5.87
CA LEU A 76 10.47 12.31 -6.36
C LEU A 76 10.70 10.97 -7.09
N LYS A 77 11.80 10.85 -7.84
CA LYS A 77 12.19 9.60 -8.51
C LYS A 77 12.38 8.45 -7.52
N VAL A 78 13.02 8.73 -6.37
CA VAL A 78 13.26 7.73 -5.32
C VAL A 78 11.95 7.32 -4.66
N ILE A 79 11.03 8.27 -4.44
CA ILE A 79 9.70 7.99 -3.90
C ILE A 79 8.95 7.02 -4.83
N GLY A 80 8.93 7.28 -6.13
CA GLY A 80 8.28 6.39 -7.10
C GLY A 80 8.84 4.99 -7.13
N SER A 81 10.17 4.86 -7.12
CA SER A 81 10.82 3.55 -7.07
C SER A 81 10.52 2.78 -5.79
N ARG A 82 10.51 3.45 -4.62
CA ARG A 82 10.29 2.78 -3.32
C ARG A 82 8.84 2.41 -3.07
N LEU A 83 7.90 3.19 -3.58
CA LEU A 83 6.47 2.91 -3.47
C LEU A 83 5.93 2.05 -4.62
N MET A 84 6.79 1.65 -5.57
CA MET A 84 6.42 0.82 -6.72
C MET A 84 5.27 1.41 -7.55
N VAL A 85 5.22 2.75 -7.65
CA VAL A 85 4.19 3.47 -8.40
C VAL A 85 4.78 4.26 -9.57
N HIS A 86 3.98 4.42 -10.62
CA HIS A 86 4.37 5.19 -11.79
C HIS A 86 4.71 6.65 -11.42
N PRO A 87 5.73 7.28 -12.05
CA PRO A 87 6.14 8.65 -11.73
C PRO A 87 5.00 9.69 -11.75
N THR A 88 4.08 9.59 -12.71
CA THR A 88 2.90 10.48 -12.79
C THR A 88 2.02 10.40 -11.54
N SER A 89 1.87 9.20 -10.95
CA SER A 89 1.10 9.00 -9.73
C SER A 89 1.80 9.66 -8.53
N VAL A 90 3.13 9.62 -8.49
CA VAL A 90 3.94 10.29 -7.46
C VAL A 90 3.76 11.79 -7.54
N THR A 91 3.91 12.39 -8.72
CA THR A 91 3.78 13.85 -8.89
C THR A 91 2.41 14.32 -8.40
N ASN A 92 1.33 13.66 -8.82
CA ASN A 92 -0.04 13.98 -8.38
C ASN A 92 -0.22 13.81 -6.87
N ALA A 93 0.35 12.76 -6.27
CA ALA A 93 0.30 12.55 -4.83
C ALA A 93 1.01 13.68 -4.07
N ILE A 94 2.21 14.06 -4.52
CA ILE A 94 2.98 15.16 -3.94
C ILE A 94 2.25 16.50 -4.09
N ASP A 95 1.68 16.81 -5.25
CA ASP A 95 0.94 18.06 -5.45
C ASP A 95 -0.22 18.19 -4.45
N ARG A 96 -0.95 17.10 -4.21
CA ARG A 96 -2.03 17.07 -3.21
C ARG A 96 -1.53 17.20 -1.77
N LEU A 97 -0.40 16.56 -1.45
CA LEU A 97 0.22 16.66 -0.12
C LEU A 97 0.77 18.08 0.15
N VAL A 98 1.29 18.75 -0.88
CA VAL A 98 1.70 20.16 -0.80
C VAL A 98 0.49 21.06 -0.59
N ALA A 99 -0.58 20.87 -1.36
CA ALA A 99 -1.81 21.64 -1.19
C ALA A 99 -2.43 21.47 0.22
N ALA A 100 -2.27 20.29 0.83
CA ALA A 100 -2.73 20.00 2.18
C ALA A 100 -1.75 20.45 3.30
N GLY A 101 -0.57 20.98 2.96
CA GLY A 101 0.44 21.44 3.92
C GLY A 101 1.27 20.34 4.57
N TYR A 102 1.16 19.08 4.13
CA TYR A 102 1.90 17.95 4.69
C TYR A 102 3.32 17.79 4.13
N VAL A 103 3.59 18.37 2.95
CA VAL A 103 4.88 18.26 2.25
C VAL A 103 5.25 19.60 1.62
N ASP A 104 6.53 19.95 1.63
CA ASP A 104 7.11 21.03 0.84
C ASP A 104 7.88 20.49 -0.37
N ARG A 105 7.91 21.25 -1.46
CA ARG A 105 8.85 21.04 -2.57
C ARG A 105 10.10 21.90 -2.39
N ARG A 106 11.26 21.28 -2.53
CA ARG A 106 12.57 21.97 -2.47
C ARG A 106 13.39 21.69 -3.72
N PRO A 107 14.20 22.65 -4.20
CA PRO A 107 15.21 22.36 -5.21
C PRO A 107 16.17 21.27 -4.70
N ASN A 108 16.54 20.32 -5.56
CA ASN A 108 17.55 19.33 -5.21
C ASN A 108 18.96 19.92 -5.41
N PRO A 109 19.76 20.14 -4.36
CA PRO A 109 21.10 20.72 -4.51
C PRO A 109 22.09 19.77 -5.24
N ALA A 110 21.81 18.46 -5.27
CA ALA A 110 22.63 17.46 -5.94
C ALA A 110 22.30 17.29 -7.44
N ASP A 111 21.14 17.78 -7.88
CA ASP A 111 20.68 17.71 -9.26
C ASP A 111 19.95 19.01 -9.59
N GLY A 112 20.59 19.90 -10.35
CA GLY A 112 20.11 21.26 -10.61
C GLY A 112 18.74 21.35 -11.30
N ARG A 113 18.14 20.23 -11.74
CA ARG A 113 16.76 20.17 -12.26
C ARG A 113 15.82 19.29 -11.41
N GLY A 114 16.33 18.64 -10.37
CA GLY A 114 15.59 17.74 -9.50
C GLY A 114 14.77 18.47 -8.44
N VAL A 115 13.68 17.84 -8.01
CA VAL A 115 12.83 18.31 -6.91
C VAL A 115 12.85 17.29 -5.79
N LEU A 116 13.04 17.77 -4.56
CA LEU A 116 12.84 17.02 -3.33
C LEU A 116 11.44 17.27 -2.81
N ALA A 117 10.82 16.23 -2.27
CA ALA A 117 9.68 16.36 -1.37
C ALA A 117 10.19 16.26 0.06
N ALA A 118 9.84 17.21 0.91
CA ALA A 118 10.21 17.25 2.32
C ALA A 118 8.96 17.25 3.18
N ILE A 119 8.87 16.33 4.14
CA ILE A 119 7.71 16.28 5.05
C ILE A 119 7.74 17.47 6.02
N THR A 120 6.58 18.10 6.22
CA THR A 120 6.41 19.19 7.19
C THR A 120 6.13 18.64 8.58
N GLU A 121 6.15 19.51 9.59
CA GLU A 121 5.76 19.11 10.95
C GLU A 121 4.30 18.65 11.02
N GLN A 122 3.41 19.33 10.26
CA GLN A 122 2.02 18.90 10.11
C GLN A 122 1.92 17.52 9.48
N GLY A 123 2.76 17.22 8.47
CA GLY A 123 2.84 15.89 7.86
C GLY A 123 3.27 14.82 8.85
N ARG A 124 4.24 15.11 9.73
CA ARG A 124 4.69 14.19 10.78
C ARG A 124 3.59 13.90 11.79
N ALA A 125 2.93 14.93 12.29
CA ALA A 125 1.80 14.77 13.22
C ALA A 125 0.64 13.96 12.60
N ALA A 126 0.39 14.14 11.30
CA ALA A 126 -0.58 13.33 10.56
C ALA A 126 -0.15 11.85 10.49
N VAL A 127 1.13 11.56 10.22
CA VAL A 127 1.66 10.19 10.22
C VAL A 127 1.48 9.54 11.59
N GLU A 128 1.86 10.22 12.68
CA GLU A 128 1.70 9.67 14.03
C GLU A 128 0.24 9.28 14.32
N THR A 129 -0.69 10.20 14.07
CA THR A 129 -2.12 9.98 14.35
C THR A 129 -2.71 8.88 13.46
N THR A 130 -2.42 8.91 12.16
CA THR A 130 -2.98 7.95 11.20
C THR A 130 -2.36 6.56 11.33
N THR A 131 -1.08 6.47 11.66
CA THR A 131 -0.41 5.18 11.90
C THR A 131 -1.01 4.52 13.13
N ALA A 132 -1.23 5.26 14.23
CA ALA A 132 -1.91 4.74 15.41
C ALA A 132 -3.30 4.19 15.07
N ALA A 133 -4.10 4.94 14.30
CA ALA A 133 -5.43 4.49 13.88
C ALA A 133 -5.42 3.25 12.96
N LEU A 134 -4.40 3.11 12.10
CA LEU A 134 -4.23 1.91 11.27
C LEU A 134 -3.73 0.70 12.09
N MET A 135 -2.88 0.93 13.08
CA MET A 135 -2.42 -0.08 14.03
C MET A 135 -3.57 -0.61 14.89
N ASP A 136 -4.46 0.27 15.36
CA ASP A 136 -5.66 -0.12 16.12
C ASP A 136 -6.63 -1.01 15.31
N LEU A 137 -6.52 -0.98 13.97
CA LEU A 137 -7.28 -1.84 13.06
C LEU A 137 -6.49 -3.11 12.65
N ASP A 138 -5.29 -3.33 13.18
CA ASP A 138 -4.34 -4.35 12.71
C ASP A 138 -4.12 -4.29 11.19
N PHE A 139 -4.06 -3.07 10.62
CA PHE A 139 -4.05 -2.85 9.18
C PHE A 139 -5.15 -3.63 8.43
N GLY A 140 -6.32 -3.77 9.04
CA GLY A 140 -7.47 -4.45 8.44
C GLY A 140 -7.34 -5.98 8.40
N LEU A 141 -6.39 -6.56 9.14
CA LEU A 141 -6.15 -8.00 9.22
C LEU A 141 -6.33 -8.55 10.65
N ALA A 142 -7.15 -7.90 11.47
CA ALA A 142 -7.47 -8.35 12.83
C ALA A 142 -8.11 -9.74 12.90
N ASP A 143 -8.72 -10.19 11.78
CA ASP A 143 -9.32 -11.53 11.66
C ASP A 143 -8.28 -12.65 11.56
N LEU A 144 -6.99 -12.32 11.39
CA LEU A 144 -5.88 -13.27 11.30
C LEU A 144 -4.99 -13.18 12.54
N GLY A 145 -4.68 -14.33 13.15
CA GLY A 145 -3.69 -14.43 14.21
C GLY A 145 -2.26 -14.21 13.71
N GLU A 146 -1.31 -14.04 14.63
CA GLU A 146 0.08 -13.72 14.28
C GLU A 146 0.74 -14.74 13.34
N GLN A 147 0.52 -16.02 13.61
CA GLN A 147 1.04 -17.10 12.77
C GLN A 147 0.44 -17.05 11.35
N GLU A 148 -0.86 -16.83 11.23
CA GLU A 148 -1.54 -16.73 9.92
C GLU A 148 -1.07 -15.50 9.13
N ARG A 149 -0.79 -14.38 9.81
CA ARG A 149 -0.22 -13.18 9.20
C ARG A 149 1.19 -13.43 8.67
N SER A 150 2.02 -14.16 9.42
CA SER A 150 3.35 -14.58 8.96
C SER A 150 3.28 -15.49 7.74
N GLU A 151 2.41 -16.51 7.78
CA GLU A 151 2.23 -17.44 6.67
C GLU A 151 1.71 -16.74 5.41
N LEU A 152 0.74 -15.82 5.56
CA LEU A 152 0.25 -15.01 4.45
C LEU A 152 1.36 -14.15 3.84
N PHE A 153 2.20 -13.51 4.67
CA PHE A 153 3.34 -12.75 4.20
C PHE A 153 4.31 -13.60 3.38
N ASP A 154 4.65 -14.80 3.86
CA ASP A 154 5.58 -15.70 3.17
C ASP A 154 5.03 -16.19 1.83
N LEU A 155 3.75 -16.57 1.77
CA LEU A 155 3.08 -16.99 0.53
C LEU A 155 3.06 -15.86 -0.52
N LEU A 156 2.71 -14.64 -0.12
CA LEU A 156 2.69 -13.49 -1.03
C LEU A 156 4.11 -13.08 -1.44
N ARG A 157 5.09 -13.21 -0.54
CA ARG A 157 6.50 -12.98 -0.83
C ARG A 157 7.00 -13.96 -1.90
N THR A 158 6.63 -15.23 -1.87
CA THR A 158 6.99 -16.20 -2.92
C THR A 158 6.53 -15.72 -4.30
N VAL A 159 5.30 -15.23 -4.42
CA VAL A 159 4.76 -14.69 -5.69
C VAL A 159 5.54 -13.45 -6.13
N ARG A 160 5.83 -12.52 -5.22
CA ARG A 160 6.62 -11.32 -5.50
C ARG A 160 8.03 -11.64 -5.99
N LEU A 161 8.73 -12.54 -5.31
CA LEU A 161 10.06 -12.99 -5.71
C LEU A 161 10.04 -13.68 -7.08
N GLY A 162 9.05 -14.54 -7.32
CA GLY A 162 8.87 -15.19 -8.63
C GLY A 162 8.60 -14.21 -9.78
N ALA A 163 8.04 -13.04 -9.48
CA ALA A 163 7.82 -11.96 -10.45
C ALA A 163 9.04 -11.03 -10.65
N GLY A 164 10.13 -11.22 -9.90
CA GLY A 164 11.30 -10.34 -9.92
C GLY A 164 11.06 -8.99 -9.23
N ASP A 165 10.07 -8.91 -8.33
CA ASP A 165 9.69 -7.69 -7.59
C ASP A 165 10.82 -7.17 -6.68
N VAL A 166 11.72 -8.07 -6.24
CA VAL A 166 12.89 -7.77 -5.44
C VAL A 166 14.11 -8.42 -6.10
N ALA A 167 15.22 -7.68 -6.26
CA ALA A 167 16.47 -8.24 -6.73
C ALA A 167 17.00 -9.31 -5.74
N GLU A 168 17.52 -10.43 -6.24
CA GLU A 168 17.98 -11.57 -5.44
C GLU A 168 18.97 -11.19 -4.32
N ASP A 169 19.76 -10.13 -4.51
CA ASP A 169 20.79 -9.66 -3.57
C ASP A 169 20.25 -8.93 -2.32
N ALA A 170 18.97 -8.52 -2.30
CA ALA A 170 18.39 -7.84 -1.14
C ALA A 170 18.08 -8.79 0.03
N GLN A 171 18.33 -10.09 -0.12
CA GLN A 171 18.05 -11.12 0.89
C GLN A 171 19.05 -11.13 2.06
N HIS A 172 20.18 -10.41 1.97
CA HIS A 172 21.28 -10.48 2.95
C HIS A 172 21.63 -9.15 3.63
N ALA A 173 20.89 -8.07 3.35
CA ALA A 173 21.12 -6.76 3.98
C ALA A 173 20.13 -6.55 5.14
N GLY A 174 20.35 -7.28 6.24
CA GLY A 174 19.76 -7.00 7.55
C GLY A 174 20.63 -6.03 8.35
#